data_AF-A0A517P463-F1
#
_entry.id   AF-A0A517P463-F1
#
_cell.length_a   1.000
_cell.length_b   1.000
_cell.length_c   1.000
_cell.angle_alpha   90.00
_cell.angle_beta   90.00
_cell.angle_gamma   90.00
#
_symmetry.space_group_name_H-M   'P 1'
#
loop_
_entity.id
_entity.type
_entity.pdbx_description
1 polymer ?
#
loop_
_entity_poly.entity_id
_entity_poly.type
_entity_poly.pdbx_seq_one_letter_code
_entity_poly.pdbx_strand_id
1 'polypeptide(L)' 'MAEIELSVLGRQCLSRRIGDAETLRREVAAWTAARNAAAGTVTWQFAAEDARVKLRSLYPSNPD' A
#
# COMPACT_ATOMS: atom_id res chain seq x y z
N MET A 1 1.57 -5.72 1.59
CA MET A 1 1.80 -4.85 0.41
C MET A 1 0.59 -3.97 0.12
N ALA A 2 -0.63 -4.54 0.06
CA ALA A 2 -1.87 -3.78 -0.12
C ALA A 2 -2.09 -2.66 0.93
N GLU A 3 -1.75 -2.91 2.20
CA GLU A 3 -1.91 -1.92 3.28
C GLU A 3 -0.99 -0.70 3.16
N ILE A 4 0.22 -0.90 2.61
CA ILE A 4 1.18 0.19 2.38
C ILE A 4 0.66 1.10 1.27
N GLU A 5 0.24 0.52 0.15
CA GLU A 5 -0.32 1.27 -0.96
C GLU A 5 -1.64 1.97 -0.56
N LEU A 6 -2.46 1.36 0.29
CA LEU A 6 -3.66 2.00 0.85
C LEU A 6 -3.32 3.21 1.72
N SER A 7 -2.27 3.13 2.54
CA SER A 7 -1.80 4.25 3.36
C SER A 7 -1.25 5.41 2.49
N VAL A 8 -0.55 5.08 1.41
CA VAL A 8 -0.03 6.10 0.45
C VAL A 8 -1.19 6.73 -0.33
N LEU A 9 -2.15 5.94 -0.82
CA LEU A 9 -3.38 6.44 -1.45
C LEU A 9 -4.13 7.39 -0.49
N GLY A 10 -4.26 6.99 0.78
CA GLY A 10 -4.87 7.81 1.82
C GLY A 10 -4.21 9.18 1.97
N ARG A 11 -2.89 9.22 2.00
CA ARG A 11 -2.11 10.47 2.18
C ARG A 11 -2.03 11.33 0.92
N GLN A 12 -1.92 10.71 -0.26
CA GLN A 12 -1.66 11.43 -1.51
C GLN A 12 -2.93 11.79 -2.29
N CYS A 13 -3.94 10.92 -2.27
CA CYS A 13 -5.15 11.07 -3.06
C CYS A 13 -6.38 11.44 -2.21
N LEU A 14 -6.46 10.90 -0.98
CA LEU A 14 -7.64 11.02 -0.12
C LEU A 14 -7.44 11.98 1.07
N SER A 15 -6.39 12.82 1.04
CA SER A 15 -6.14 13.85 2.06
C SER A 15 -7.18 14.98 2.05
N ARG A 16 -8.04 15.01 1.02
CA ARG A 16 -9.15 15.93 0.87
C ARG A 16 -10.48 15.20 0.85
N ARG A 17 -11.55 15.86 1.31
CA ARG A 17 -12.91 15.35 1.18
C ARG A 17 -13.32 15.36 -0.29
N ILE A 18 -13.71 14.19 -0.80
CA ILE A 18 -14.31 14.03 -2.12
C ILE A 18 -15.81 13.77 -1.90
N GLY A 19 -16.65 14.69 -2.37
CA GLY A 19 -18.09 14.68 -2.08
C GLY A 19 -18.90 13.71 -2.93
N ASP A 20 -18.31 13.15 -3.99
CA ASP A 20 -18.99 12.32 -4.98
C ASP A 20 -18.21 11.03 -5.28
N ALA A 21 -18.95 9.93 -5.40
CA ALA A 21 -18.36 8.60 -5.56
C ALA A 21 -17.78 8.37 -6.97
N GLU A 22 -18.31 9.01 -8.02
CA GLU A 22 -17.69 8.95 -9.35
C GLU A 22 -16.35 9.70 -9.37
N THR A 23 -16.31 10.87 -8.74
CA THR A 23 -15.09 11.67 -8.63
C THR A 23 -14.02 10.91 -7.85
N LEU A 24 -14.40 10.25 -6.76
CA LEU A 24 -13.49 9.39 -5.99
C LEU A 24 -12.90 8.28 -6.86
N ARG A 25 -13.73 7.58 -7.65
CA ARG A 25 -13.27 6.50 -8.53
C ARG A 25 -12.30 7.00 -9.60
N ARG A 26 -12.57 8.16 -10.20
CA ARG A 26 -11.69 8.75 -11.23
C ARG A 26 -10.32 9.12 -10.65
N GLU A 27 -10.30 9.77 -9.48
CA GLU A 27 -9.05 10.15 -8.80
C GLU A 27 -8.22 8.93 -8.41
N VAL A 28 -8.86 7.90 -7.82
CA VAL A 28 -8.19 6.65 -7.45
C VAL A 28 -7.64 5.93 -8.68
N ALA A 29 -8.39 5.88 -9.78
CA ALA A 29 -7.95 5.26 -11.03
C ALA A 29 -6.76 6.00 -11.65
N ALA A 30 -6.82 7.34 -11.71
CA ALA A 30 -5.73 8.17 -12.21
C ALA A 30 -4.47 8.02 -11.35
N TRP A 31 -4.62 8.04 -10.02
CA TRP A 31 -3.50 7.84 -9.09
C TRP A 31 -2.90 6.44 -9.24
N THR A 32 -3.73 5.40 -9.35
CA THR A 32 -3.27 4.01 -9.55
C THR A 32 -2.51 3.86 -10.86
N ALA A 33 -3.00 4.45 -11.95
CA ALA A 33 -2.32 4.43 -13.24
C ALA A 33 -0.95 5.13 -13.17
N ALA A 34 -0.88 6.31 -12.54
CA ALA A 34 0.37 7.03 -12.33
C ALA A 34 1.36 6.25 -11.45
N ARG A 35 0.87 5.62 -10.37
CA ARG A 35 1.67 4.80 -9.45
C ARG A 35 2.24 3.56 -10.14
N ASN A 36 1.43 2.88 -10.94
CA ASN A 36 1.84 1.73 -11.75
C ASN A 36 2.84 2.12 -12.84
N ALA A 37 2.61 3.25 -13.53
CA ALA A 37 3.52 3.77 -14.55
C ALA A 37 4.87 4.22 -13.97
N ALA A 38 4.87 4.77 -12.75
CA ALA A 38 6.08 5.13 -12.03
C ALA A 38 6.91 3.91 -11.60
N ALA A 39 6.37 2.69 -11.73
CA ALA A 39 6.99 1.42 -11.32
C ALA A 39 7.67 1.54 -9.95
N GLY A 40 7.00 2.22 -9.01
CA GLY A 40 7.52 2.57 -7.70
C GLY A 40 7.90 1.30 -6.94
N THR A 41 9.15 0.91 -7.05
CA THR A 41 9.67 -0.30 -6.43
C THR A 41 9.72 -0.02 -4.94
N VAL A 42 8.95 -0.76 -4.16
CA VAL A 42 9.08 -0.69 -2.70
C VAL A 42 10.48 -1.16 -2.38
N THR A 43 11.34 -0.23 -1.96
CA THR A 43 12.70 -0.55 -1.52
C THR A 43 12.60 -1.23 -0.17
N TRP A 44 12.48 -2.56 -0.19
CA TRP A 44 12.49 -3.37 1.01
C TRP A 44 13.88 -3.33 1.64
N GLN A 45 13.94 -3.07 2.95
CA GLN A 45 15.20 -3.11 3.70
C GLN A 45 15.75 -4.53 3.89
N PHE A 46 14.92 -5.55 3.64
CA PHE A 46 15.27 -6.95 3.76
C PHE A 46 14.66 -7.73 2.60
N ALA A 47 15.36 -8.76 2.13
CA ALA A 47 14.75 -9.78 1.28
C ALA A 47 13.59 -10.46 2.01
N ALA A 48 12.59 -10.96 1.28
CA ALA A 48 11.40 -11.59 1.88
C ALA A 48 11.77 -12.77 2.81
N GLU A 49 12.85 -13.48 2.50
CA GLU A 49 13.41 -14.56 3.30
C GLU A 49 14.00 -14.05 4.63
N ASP A 50 14.81 -12.99 4.60
CA ASP A 50 15.35 -12.33 5.80
C ASP A 50 14.25 -11.75 6.69
N ALA A 51 13.23 -11.13 6.09
CA ALA A 51 12.11 -10.57 6.81
C ALA A 51 11.33 -11.67 7.58
N ARG A 52 11.17 -12.87 7.01
CA ARG A 52 10.51 -14.00 7.68
C ARG A 52 11.26 -14.48 8.91
N VAL A 53 12.59 -14.44 8.90
CA VAL A 53 13.41 -14.81 10.06
C VAL A 53 13.40 -13.71 11.12
N LYS A 54 13.61 -12.45 10.72
CA LYS A 54 13.69 -11.30 11.63
C LYS A 54 12.34 -10.97 12.28
N LEU A 55 11.24 -11.11 11.56
CA LEU A 55 9.88 -10.73 12.02
C LEU A 55 9.08 -11.91 12.58
N ARG A 56 9.69 -13.09 12.71
CA ARG A 56 9.04 -14.30 13.27
C ARG A 56 8.38 -14.04 14.62
N SER A 57 8.98 -13.20 15.46
CA SER A 57 8.44 -12.85 16.77
C SER A 57 7.21 -11.94 16.71
N LEU A 58 7.01 -11.20 15.61
CA LEU A 58 5.88 -10.27 15.43
C LEU A 58 4.65 -10.95 14.83
N TYR A 59 4.86 -12.08 14.15
CA TYR A 59 3.80 -12.93 13.62
C TYR A 59 3.93 -14.33 14.22
N PRO A 60 3.64 -14.52 15.52
CA PRO A 60 3.51 -15.86 16.06
C PRO A 60 2.35 -16.54 15.34
N SER A 61 2.62 -17.63 14.64
CA SER A 61 1.57 -18.54 14.17
C SER A 61 0.87 -19.07 15.42
N ASN A 62 -0.27 -18.49 15.78
CA ASN A 62 -1.08 -19.05 16.85
C ASN A 62 -1.54 -20.43 16.35
N PRO A 63 -1.19 -21.53 17.03
CA PRO A 63 -1.84 -22.80 16.73
C PRO A 63 -3.34 -22.62 16.98
N ASP A 64 -4.15 -23.10 16.03
CA ASP A 64 -5.60 -23.26 16.18
C ASP A 64 -5.89 -24.29 17.28
#